data_AF-A0A1M6RKL0-F1
#
_entry.id   AF-A0A1M6RKL0-F1
#
_cell.length_a   1.000
_cell.length_b   1.000
_cell.length_c   1.000
_cell.angle_alpha   90.00
_cell.angle_beta   90.00
_cell.angle_gamma   90.00
#
_symmetry.space_group_name_H-M   'P 1'
#
loop_
_entity.id
_entity.type
_entity.pdbx_description
1 polymer ?
#
loop_
_entity_poly.entity_id
_entity_poly.type
_entity_poly.pdbx_seq_one_letter_code
_entity_poly.pdbx_strand_id
1 'polypeptide(L)'
;MIKKISNIELDTDLFLLIKDNKKAGLDKLYECYGCTLYGLAIRAGHSQEYAEEIVKLTFFKVWNHIDLFKNQNNSMCIWVIQNLILTIKEFLSSKNISYHFKTDNFPDFSFEWIE
;
A
#
# COMPACT_ATOMS: atom_id res chain seq x y z
N MET A 1 -23.35 -2.98 -20.61
CA MET A 1 -21.97 -3.47 -20.87
C MET A 1 -21.03 -2.59 -20.07
N ILE A 2 -20.69 -3.00 -18.84
CA ILE A 2 -20.12 -2.11 -17.83
C ILE A 2 -18.59 -2.17 -17.92
N LYS A 3 -17.97 -0.99 -18.11
CA LYS A 3 -16.53 -0.66 -18.04
C LYS A 3 -15.68 -1.66 -17.24
N LYS A 4 -15.11 -2.66 -17.93
CA LYS A 4 -13.97 -3.45 -17.41
C LYS A 4 -12.63 -2.97 -17.99
N ILE A 5 -12.68 -2.02 -18.93
CA ILE A 5 -11.51 -1.48 -19.64
C ILE A 5 -10.75 -0.43 -18.79
N SER A 6 -11.37 0.17 -17.78
CA SER A 6 -10.79 1.34 -17.08
C SER A 6 -9.63 1.03 -16.12
N ASN A 7 -9.56 -0.15 -15.49
CA ASN A 7 -8.57 -0.37 -14.42
C ASN A 7 -7.23 -0.95 -14.91
N ILE A 8 -7.23 -1.74 -16.00
CA ILE A 8 -6.00 -2.39 -16.51
C ILE A 8 -5.12 -1.37 -17.27
N GLU A 9 -5.75 -0.45 -18.01
CA GLU A 9 -5.04 0.65 -18.68
C GLU A 9 -4.40 1.58 -17.64
N LEU A 10 -5.13 1.94 -16.57
CA LEU A 10 -4.60 2.74 -15.46
C LEU A 10 -3.41 2.08 -14.75
N ASP A 11 -3.47 0.77 -14.49
CA ASP A 11 -2.38 0.02 -13.84
C ASP A 11 -1.13 -0.02 -14.75
N THR A 12 -1.32 -0.18 -16.06
CA THR A 12 -0.22 -0.20 -17.04
C THR A 12 0.43 1.17 -17.16
N ASP A 13 -0.38 2.23 -17.28
CA ASP A 13 0.12 3.60 -17.38
C ASP A 13 0.88 4.03 -16.12
N LEU A 14 0.35 3.69 -14.94
CA LEU A 14 1.02 3.98 -13.68
C LEU A 14 2.33 3.18 -13.53
N PHE A 15 2.34 1.90 -13.93
CA PHE A 15 3.57 1.10 -13.98
C PHE A 15 4.64 1.76 -14.85
N LEU A 16 4.29 2.14 -16.09
CA LEU A 16 5.23 2.80 -17.01
C LEU A 16 5.70 4.14 -16.46
N LEU A 17 4.79 4.94 -15.87
CA LEU A 17 5.12 6.22 -15.28
C LEU A 17 6.12 6.10 -14.13
N ILE A 18 5.93 5.15 -13.22
CA ILE A 18 6.85 4.89 -12.11
C ILE A 18 8.22 4.42 -12.61
N LYS A 19 8.24 3.60 -13.66
CA LYS A 19 9.46 3.07 -14.27
C LYS A 19 10.28 4.15 -14.98
N ASP A 20 9.62 4.99 -15.78
CA ASP A 20 10.28 5.98 -16.64
C ASP A 20 10.53 7.31 -15.93
N ASN A 21 9.63 7.73 -15.04
CA ASN A 21 9.74 8.99 -14.32
C ASN A 21 9.47 8.79 -12.83
N LYS A 22 10.57 8.52 -12.12
CA LYS A 22 10.65 8.29 -10.69
C LYS A 22 9.87 9.30 -9.83
N LYS A 23 9.93 10.60 -10.15
CA LYS A 23 9.24 11.64 -9.37
C LYS A 23 7.74 11.68 -9.71
N ALA A 24 7.40 11.77 -10.99
CA ALA A 24 6.00 11.86 -11.42
C ALA A 24 5.21 10.60 -11.03
N GLY A 25 5.84 9.42 -11.09
CA GLY A 25 5.24 8.17 -10.64
C GLY A 25 4.98 8.15 -9.13
N LEU A 26 5.91 8.67 -8.33
CA LEU A 26 5.70 8.80 -6.89
C LEU A 26 4.56 9.77 -6.56
N ASP A 27 4.53 10.94 -7.21
CA ASP A 27 3.44 11.91 -7.05
C ASP A 27 2.08 11.27 -7.40
N LYS A 28 2.04 10.46 -8.48
CA LYS A 28 0.83 9.74 -8.88
C LYS A 28 0.42 8.65 -7.89
N LEU A 29 1.37 7.95 -7.26
CA LEU A 29 1.08 6.99 -6.18
C LEU A 29 0.39 7.69 -5.01
N TYR A 30 0.88 8.87 -4.59
CA TYR A 30 0.25 9.65 -3.53
C TYR A 30 -1.15 10.12 -3.92
N GLU A 31 -1.35 10.61 -5.15
CA GLU A 31 -2.66 11.03 -5.65
C GLU A 31 -3.67 9.87 -5.65
N CYS A 32 -3.28 8.70 -6.14
CA CYS A 32 -4.18 7.55 -6.29
C CYS A 32 -4.46 6.82 -4.97
N TYR A 33 -3.45 6.67 -4.11
CA TYR A 33 -3.51 5.75 -2.97
C TYR A 33 -3.30 6.42 -1.62
N GLY A 34 -2.79 7.67 -1.57
CA GLY A 34 -2.36 8.32 -0.33
C GLY A 34 -3.43 8.34 0.75
N CYS A 35 -4.63 8.83 0.45
CA CYS A 35 -5.74 8.88 1.41
C CYS A 35 -6.13 7.49 1.92
N THR A 36 -6.22 6.51 1.02
CA THR A 36 -6.61 5.14 1.36
C THR A 36 -5.56 4.47 2.24
N LEU A 37 -4.27 4.54 1.87
CA LEU A 37 -3.22 3.93 2.67
C LEU A 37 -3.05 4.63 4.02
N TYR A 38 -3.20 5.95 4.07
CA TYR A 38 -3.16 6.69 5.34
C TYR A 38 -4.28 6.25 6.28
N GLY A 39 -5.52 6.15 5.78
CA GLY A 39 -6.64 5.68 6.59
C GLY A 39 -6.45 4.26 7.12
N LEU A 40 -5.84 3.37 6.34
CA LEU A 40 -5.48 2.01 6.77
C LEU A 40 -4.34 2.03 7.80
N ALA A 41 -3.30 2.82 7.55
CA ALA A 41 -2.13 2.92 8.42
C ALA A 41 -2.47 3.56 9.78
N ILE A 42 -3.35 4.56 9.81
CA ILE A 42 -3.84 5.16 11.07
C ILE A 42 -4.52 4.12 11.95
N ARG A 43 -5.37 3.25 11.36
CA ARG A 43 -6.06 2.21 12.12
C ARG A 43 -5.09 1.19 12.71
N ALA A 44 -3.97 0.94 12.05
CA ALA A 44 -2.97 -0.02 12.51
C ALA A 44 -1.92 0.56 13.47
N GLY A 45 -1.52 1.81 13.24
CA GLY A 45 -0.45 2.47 13.99
C GLY A 45 -0.93 3.33 15.16
N HIS A 46 -2.23 3.64 15.26
CA HIS A 46 -2.85 4.48 16.30
C HIS A 46 -2.19 5.87 16.50
N SER A 47 -1.39 6.32 15.53
CA SER A 47 -0.64 7.58 15.57
C SER A 47 -0.51 8.15 14.16
N GLN A 48 -0.69 9.46 14.05
CA GLN A 48 -0.48 10.19 12.80
C GLN A 48 0.97 10.06 12.31
N GLU A 49 1.94 10.21 13.21
CA GLU A 49 3.35 10.08 12.88
C GLU A 49 3.66 8.71 12.28
N TYR A 50 3.16 7.64 12.92
CA TYR A 50 3.37 6.28 12.45
C TYR A 50 2.69 6.04 11.10
N ALA A 51 1.47 6.54 10.92
CA ALA A 51 0.77 6.39 9.66
C ALA A 51 1.48 7.10 8.51
N GLU A 52 1.95 8.34 8.72
CA GLU A 52 2.72 9.08 7.72
C GLU A 52 4.01 8.34 7.34
N GLU A 53 4.74 7.79 8.32
CA GLU A 53 5.97 7.04 8.09
C GLU A 53 5.70 5.74 7.34
N ILE A 54 4.68 4.97 7.75
CA ILE A 54 4.27 3.73 7.08
C ILE A 54 3.89 3.99 5.62
N VAL A 55 3.11 5.05 5.33
CA VAL A 55 2.72 5.38 3.96
C VAL A 55 3.94 5.75 3.12
N LYS A 56 4.84 6.60 3.63
CA LYS A 56 6.09 6.97 2.96
C LYS A 56 6.91 5.72 2.63
N LEU A 57 7.16 4.86 3.63
CA LEU A 57 7.91 3.60 3.46
C LEU A 57 7.26 2.67 2.43
N THR A 58 5.92 2.56 2.46
CA THR A 58 5.17 1.74 1.52
C THR A 58 5.39 2.21 0.09
N PHE A 59 5.25 3.51 -0.18
CA PHE A 59 5.47 4.03 -1.52
C PHE A 59 6.93 3.92 -1.97
N PHE A 60 7.90 4.11 -1.07
CA PHE A 60 9.31 3.84 -1.39
C PHE A 60 9.53 2.39 -1.81
N LYS A 61 8.92 1.41 -1.13
CA LYS A 61 9.02 -0.01 -1.51
C LYS A 61 8.34 -0.30 -2.84
N VAL A 62 7.11 0.17 -3.03
CA VAL A 62 6.35 0.02 -4.29
C VAL A 62 7.16 0.58 -5.46
N TRP A 63 7.73 1.77 -5.29
CA TRP A 63 8.55 2.42 -6.30
C TRP A 63 9.85 1.65 -6.58
N ASN A 64 10.61 1.27 -5.56
CA ASN A 64 11.88 0.55 -5.70
C ASN A 64 11.71 -0.87 -6.27
N HIS A 65 10.54 -1.47 -6.10
CA HIS A 65 10.24 -2.83 -6.52
C HIS A 65 9.16 -2.92 -7.60
N ILE A 66 8.92 -1.83 -8.33
CA ILE A 66 7.84 -1.75 -9.33
C ILE A 66 7.96 -2.83 -10.41
N ASP A 67 9.17 -3.26 -10.77
CA ASP A 67 9.38 -4.33 -11.77
C ASP A 67 8.76 -5.68 -11.32
N LEU A 68 8.60 -5.91 -10.01
CA LEU A 68 7.92 -7.11 -9.48
C LEU A 68 6.41 -7.11 -9.76
N PHE A 69 5.82 -5.94 -10.02
CA PHE A 69 4.40 -5.82 -10.36
C PHE A 69 4.06 -6.49 -11.70
N LYS A 70 4.99 -6.47 -12.67
CA LYS A 70 4.78 -7.07 -14.00
C LYS A 70 4.39 -8.55 -13.95
N ASN A 71 4.81 -9.26 -12.91
CA ASN A 71 4.55 -10.69 -12.73
C ASN A 71 3.34 -10.98 -11.81
N GLN A 72 2.59 -9.94 -11.43
CA GLN A 72 1.42 -10.09 -10.57
C GLN A 72 0.16 -10.37 -11.40
N ASN A 73 -0.69 -11.26 -10.88
CA ASN A 73 -2.00 -11.55 -11.46
C ASN A 73 -3.12 -10.66 -10.87
N ASN A 74 -2.79 -9.81 -9.90
CA ASN A 74 -3.71 -8.90 -9.23
C ASN A 74 -3.52 -7.45 -9.72
N SER A 75 -4.50 -6.58 -9.45
CA SER A 75 -4.41 -5.16 -9.81
C SER A 75 -3.35 -4.44 -8.98
N MET A 76 -2.86 -3.30 -9.48
CA MET A 76 -1.89 -2.47 -8.75
C MET A 76 -2.44 -2.05 -7.39
N CYS A 77 -3.73 -1.75 -7.31
CA CYS A 77 -4.40 -1.45 -6.04
C CYS A 77 -4.22 -2.57 -5.00
N ILE A 78 -4.46 -3.83 -5.39
CA ILE A 78 -4.28 -4.99 -4.47
C ILE A 78 -2.80 -5.13 -4.11
N TRP A 79 -1.90 -5.02 -5.07
CA TRP A 79 -0.46 -5.15 -4.84
C TRP A 79 0.09 -4.06 -3.90
N VAL A 80 -0.37 -2.81 -4.04
CA VAL A 80 -0.02 -1.70 -3.15
C VAL A 80 -0.54 -1.93 -1.73
N ILE A 81 -1.77 -2.43 -1.57
CA ILE A 81 -2.32 -2.77 -0.24
C ILE A 81 -1.53 -3.93 0.39
N GLN A 82 -1.11 -4.93 -0.39
CA GLN A 82 -0.24 -6.01 0.11
C GLN A 82 1.09 -5.45 0.62
N ASN A 83 1.73 -4.53 -0.12
CA ASN A 83 2.94 -3.84 0.31
C ASN A 83 2.70 -3.00 1.59
N LEU A 84 1.54 -2.37 1.72
CA LEU A 84 1.16 -1.64 2.94
C LEU A 84 1.10 -2.59 4.14
N ILE A 85 0.39 -3.71 4.03
CA ILE A 85 0.24 -4.69 5.13
C ILE A 85 1.61 -5.20 5.58
N LEU A 86 2.50 -5.54 4.63
CA LEU A 86 3.87 -5.94 4.94
C LEU A 86 4.64 -4.83 5.65
N THR A 87 4.51 -3.59 5.18
CA THR A 87 5.18 -2.43 5.78
C THR A 87 4.68 -2.13 7.18
N ILE A 88 3.36 -2.24 7.45
CA ILE A 88 2.81 -2.11 8.80
C ILE A 88 3.42 -3.18 9.72
N LYS A 89 3.46 -4.44 9.27
CA LYS A 89 4.02 -5.54 10.06
C LYS A 89 5.47 -5.30 10.44
N GLU A 90 6.30 -4.92 9.46
CA GLU A 90 7.70 -4.59 9.69
C GLU A 90 7.87 -3.38 10.60
N PHE A 91 7.08 -2.33 10.39
CA PHE A 91 7.13 -1.10 11.16
C PHE A 91 6.80 -1.33 12.64
N LEU A 92 5.66 -1.98 12.94
CA LEU A 92 5.25 -2.28 14.31
C LEU A 92 6.29 -3.16 15.02
N SER A 93 6.79 -4.19 14.33
CA SER A 93 7.88 -5.03 14.86
C SER A 93 9.15 -4.21 15.16
N SER A 94 9.53 -3.25 14.30
CA SER A 94 10.70 -2.39 14.52
C SER A 94 10.55 -1.46 15.73
N LYS A 95 9.31 -1.16 16.14
CA LYS A 95 8.99 -0.37 17.33
C LYS A 95 8.77 -1.23 18.58
N ASN A 96 9.00 -2.55 18.50
CA ASN A 96 8.70 -3.53 19.55
C ASN A 96 7.22 -3.52 19.99
N ILE A 97 6.32 -3.23 19.05
CA ILE A 97 4.88 -3.26 19.30
C ILE A 97 4.38 -4.66 18.94
N SER A 98 3.85 -5.37 19.93
CA SER A 98 3.19 -6.67 19.74
C SER A 98 1.79 -6.45 19.17
N TYR A 99 1.38 -7.27 18.19
CA TYR A 99 0.06 -7.16 17.56
C TYR A 99 -0.47 -8.51 17.08
N HIS A 100 -1.79 -8.62 16.98
CA HIS A 100 -2.49 -9.65 16.21
C HIS A 100 -2.95 -9.07 14.88
N PHE A 101 -2.56 -9.71 13.76
CA PHE A 101 -3.09 -9.38 12.44
C PHE A 101 -4.28 -10.30 12.14
N LYS A 102 -5.46 -9.70 11.96
CA LYS A 102 -6.73 -10.41 11.76
C LYS A 102 -7.28 -10.23 10.35
N THR A 103 -7.83 -11.31 9.80
CA THR A 103 -8.47 -11.37 8.47
C THR A 103 -9.72 -12.23 8.48
N ASP A 104 -10.21 -12.59 9.67
CA ASP A 104 -11.38 -13.45 9.91
C ASP A 104 -12.70 -12.76 9.50
N ASN A 105 -12.74 -11.43 9.49
CA ASN A 105 -13.91 -10.63 9.15
C ASN A 105 -13.84 -10.01 7.75
N PHE A 106 -13.72 -10.83 6.70
CA PHE A 106 -13.71 -10.34 5.31
C PHE A 106 -14.93 -9.44 5.01
N PRO A 107 -14.76 -8.27 4.34
CA PRO A 107 -13.54 -7.80 3.65
C PRO A 107 -12.56 -6.99 4.52
N ASP A 108 -12.75 -6.93 5.83
CA ASP A 108 -11.91 -6.14 6.72
C ASP A 108 -10.65 -6.89 7.17
N PHE A 109 -9.61 -6.12 7.46
CA PHE A 109 -8.41 -6.60 8.13
C PHE A 109 -7.98 -5.57 9.17
N SER A 110 -7.44 -6.05 10.29
CA SER A 110 -7.05 -5.19 11.40
C SER A 110 -5.73 -5.62 12.03
N PHE A 111 -5.10 -4.65 12.70
CA PHE A 111 -3.96 -4.86 13.57
C PHE A 111 -4.41 -4.47 14.97
N GLU A 112 -4.48 -5.44 15.87
CA GLU A 112 -4.86 -5.21 17.27
C GLU A 112 -3.60 -5.31 18.13
N TRP A 113 -3.22 -4.23 18.79
CA TRP A 113 -2.05 -4.22 19.67
C TRP A 113 -2.29 -5.13 20.88
N ILE A 114 -1.23 -5.83 21.28
CA ILE A 114 -1.23 -6.68 22.47
C ILE A 114 -0.58 -5.87 23.59
N GLU A 115 -1.31 -5.70 24.69
CA GLU A 115 -0.79 -5.10 25.92
C GLU A 115 0.25 -5.99 26.63
#